data_AF-D4F3B0-F1
#
_entry.id   AF-D4F3B0-F1
#
_cell.length_a   1.000
_cell.length_b   1.000
_cell.length_c   1.000
_cell.angle_alpha   90.00
_cell.angle_beta   90.00
_cell.angle_gamma   90.00
#
_symmetry.space_group_name_H-M   'P 1'
#
loop_
_entity.id
_entity.type
_entity.pdbx_description
1 polymer ?
#
loop_
_entity_poly.entity_id
_entity_poly.type
_entity_poly.pdbx_seq_one_letter_code
_entity_poly.pdbx_strand_id
1 'polypeptide(L)' 'MSWLADYWWLILLVLIGMIWNGIKALMRLDPKRYLDHRPPLPPHRDNNAQWDADDDWPKADKGRKPRP' A
#
# COMPACT_ATOMS: atom_id res chain seq x y z
N MET A 1 29.82 -18.11 -27.38
CA MET A 1 29.33 -17.01 -26.52
C MET A 1 30.04 -17.06 -25.15
N SER A 2 31.37 -16.94 -25.07
CA SER A 2 32.08 -17.00 -23.77
C SER A 2 32.14 -15.65 -23.06
N TRP A 3 32.06 -14.55 -23.79
CA TRP A 3 32.29 -13.21 -23.25
C TRP A 3 31.36 -12.87 -22.08
N LEU A 4 30.09 -13.26 -22.11
CA LEU A 4 29.17 -13.02 -20.99
C LEU A 4 29.49 -13.89 -19.76
N ALA A 5 30.02 -15.10 -19.96
CA ALA A 5 30.44 -15.97 -18.87
C ALA A 5 31.67 -15.40 -18.15
N ASP A 6 32.59 -14.75 -18.88
CA ASP A 6 33.78 -14.11 -18.31
C ASP A 6 33.43 -12.83 -17.51
N TYR A 7 32.36 -12.11 -17.92
CA TYR A 7 31.93 -10.85 -17.31
C TYR A 7 30.59 -10.90 -16.55
N TRP A 8 30.13 -12.09 -16.17
CA TRP A 8 28.82 -12.30 -15.54
C TRP A 8 28.62 -11.48 -14.25
N TRP A 9 29.70 -11.18 -13.52
CA TRP A 9 29.72 -10.33 -12.33
C TRP A 9 29.19 -8.90 -12.57
N LEU A 10 29.19 -8.41 -13.81
CA LEU A 10 28.63 -7.11 -14.18
C LEU A 10 27.14 -7.01 -13.85
N ILE A 11 26.42 -8.13 -13.99
CA ILE A 11 24.99 -8.24 -13.63
C ILE A 11 24.82 -7.99 -12.13
N LEU A 12 25.71 -8.55 -11.28
CA LEU A 12 25.66 -8.35 -9.84
C LEU A 12 25.89 -6.88 -9.46
N LEU A 13 26.83 -6.19 -10.12
CA LEU A 13 27.06 -4.76 -9.87
C LEU A 13 25.83 -3.92 -10.22
N VAL A 14 25.18 -4.20 -11.35
CA VAL A 14 23.94 -3.52 -11.73
C VAL A 14 22.85 -3.80 -10.70
N LEU A 15 22.70 -5.05 -10.25
CA LEU A 15 21.71 -5.42 -9.23
C LEU A 15 21.96 -4.71 -7.90
N ILE A 16 23.21 -4.68 -7.44
CA ILE A 16 23.61 -3.98 -6.21
C ILE A 16 23.30 -2.48 -6.35
N GLY A 17 23.58 -1.87 -7.49
CA GLY A 17 23.23 -0.47 -7.77
C GLY A 17 21.72 -0.21 -7.68
N MET A 18 20.90 -1.09 -8.25
CA MET A 18 19.43 -0.99 -8.17
C MET A 18 18.93 -1.15 -6.74
N ILE A 19 19.42 -2.16 -6.00
CA ILE A 19 19.04 -2.41 -4.60
C ILE A 19 19.45 -1.21 -3.74
N TRP A 20 20.66 -0.69 -3.91
CA TRP A 20 21.15 0.47 -3.15
C TRP A 20 20.31 1.73 -3.41
N ASN A 21 19.91 1.98 -4.66
CA ASN A 21 19.00 3.07 -4.97
C ASN A 21 17.60 2.85 -4.37
N GLY A 22 17.08 1.62 -4.42
CA GLY A 22 15.82 1.27 -3.78
C GLY A 22 15.83 1.50 -2.26
N ILE A 23 16.88 1.06 -1.58
CA ILE A 23 17.07 1.28 -0.13
C ILE A 23 17.11 2.78 0.19
N LYS A 24 17.90 3.58 -0.54
CA LYS A 24 17.94 5.03 -0.33
C LYS A 24 16.57 5.69 -0.54
N ALA A 25 15.82 5.27 -1.55
CA ALA A 25 14.48 5.79 -1.80
C ALA A 25 13.52 5.46 -0.65
N LEU A 26 13.57 4.22 -0.14
CA LEU A 26 12.78 3.78 1.01
C LEU A 26 13.16 4.51 2.30
N MET A 27 14.46 4.71 2.55
CA MET A 27 14.94 5.48 3.70
C MET A 27 14.54 6.97 3.64
N ARG A 28 14.27 7.51 2.44
CA ARG A 28 13.77 8.87 2.27
C ARG A 28 12.26 8.99 2.52
N LEU A 29 11.53 7.87 2.48
CA LEU A 29 10.11 7.86 2.87
C LEU A 29 10.03 7.97 4.39
N ASP A 30 9.32 8.99 4.86
CA ASP A 30 8.98 9.13 6.27
C ASP A 30 7.47 8.94 6.44
N PRO A 31 7.02 7.72 6.80
CA PRO A 31 5.61 7.45 7.04
C PRO A 31 5.05 8.32 8.17
N LYS A 32 5.84 8.63 9.20
CA LYS A 32 5.36 9.38 10.37
C LYS A 32 4.97 10.80 9.96
N ARG A 33 5.83 11.46 9.17
CA ARG A 33 5.53 12.79 8.60
C ARG A 33 4.24 12.80 7.78
N TYR A 34 3.94 11.74 7.03
CA TYR A 34 2.68 11.63 6.30
C TYR A 34 1.48 11.47 7.24
N LEU A 35 1.61 10.72 8.34
CA LEU A 35 0.53 10.55 9.32
C LEU A 35 0.25 11.84 10.11
N ASP A 36 1.29 12.61 10.42
CA ASP A 36 1.19 13.88 11.16
C ASP A 36 0.64 15.02 10.28
N HIS A 37 0.85 14.96 8.97
CA HIS A 37 0.41 15.96 7.99
C HIS A 37 -0.46 15.34 6.89
N ARG A 38 -1.42 14.49 7.27
CA ARG A 38 -2.32 13.89 6.27
C ARG A 38 -3.09 14.99 5.55
N PRO A 39 -2.99 15.09 4.21
CA PRO A 39 -3.86 15.98 3.47
C PRO A 39 -5.32 15.54 3.67
N PRO A 40 -6.28 16.49 3.69
CA PRO A 40 -7.67 16.13 3.74
C PRO A 40 -7.98 15.20 2.57
N LEU A 41 -8.64 14.07 2.87
CA LEU A 41 -9.06 13.12 1.85
C LEU A 41 -9.93 13.87 0.83
N PRO A 42 -9.76 13.61 -0.49
CA PRO A 42 -10.70 14.14 -1.46
C PRO A 42 -12.11 13.69 -1.07
N PRO A 43 -13.14 14.51 -1.36
CA PRO A 43 -14.52 14.11 -1.10
C PRO A 43 -14.72 12.72 -1.70
N HIS A 44 -15.22 11.81 -0.88
CA HIS A 44 -15.43 10.41 -1.19
C HIS A 44 -16.15 10.30 -2.55
N ARG A 45 -15.43 9.79 -3.56
CA ARG A 45 -15.92 9.60 -4.95
C ARG A 45 -16.25 8.15 -5.25
N ASP A 46 -16.12 7.26 -4.28
CA ASP A 46 -16.49 5.88 -4.54
C ASP A 46 -18.01 5.73 -4.42
N ASN A 47 -18.53 4.80 -5.21
CA ASN A 47 -19.94 4.48 -5.27
C ASN A 47 -20.26 3.35 -4.27
N ASN A 48 -19.41 3.12 -3.26
CA ASN A 48 -19.55 1.99 -2.35
C ASN A 48 -20.76 2.16 -1.40
N ALA A 49 -21.30 3.37 -1.28
CA ALA A 49 -22.59 3.60 -0.65
C ALA A 49 -23.74 2.81 -1.31
N GLN A 50 -23.61 2.43 -2.59
CA GLN A 50 -24.56 1.57 -3.29
C GLN A 50 -24.29 0.07 -3.07
N TRP A 51 -23.06 -0.32 -2.74
CA TRP A 51 -22.72 -1.72 -2.44
C TRP A 51 -23.24 -2.18 -1.08
N ASP A 52 -23.39 -1.26 -0.12
CA ASP A 52 -24.07 -1.52 1.17
C ASP A 52 -25.59 -1.78 1.02
N ALA A 53 -26.17 -1.43 -0.15
CA ALA A 53 -27.57 -1.66 -0.44
C ALA A 53 -27.86 -3.12 -0.83
N ASP A 54 -26.88 -3.80 -1.45
CA ASP A 54 -26.96 -5.19 -1.89
C ASP A 54 -26.30 -6.17 -0.89
N ASP A 55 -25.81 -5.67 0.24
CA ASP A 55 -25.15 -6.48 1.25
C ASP A 55 -26.21 -7.27 2.06
N ASP A 56 -26.38 -8.54 1.68
CA ASP A 56 -27.22 -9.57 2.33
C ASP A 56 -26.66 -10.04 3.69
N TRP A 57 -25.62 -9.37 4.20
CA TRP A 57 -25.11 -9.64 5.53
C TRP A 57 -26.23 -9.51 6.57
N PRO A 58 -26.38 -10.46 7.51
CA PRO A 58 -27.40 -10.35 8.56
C PRO A 58 -27.15 -9.07 9.36
N LYS A 59 -27.94 -8.04 9.06
CA LYS A 59 -27.86 -6.74 9.73
C LYS A 59 -28.24 -7.00 11.18
N ALA A 60 -27.29 -6.77 12.09
CA ALA A 60 -27.56 -6.86 13.51
C ALA A 60 -28.74 -5.95 13.81
N ASP A 61 -29.84 -6.55 14.25
CA ASP A 61 -31.10 -5.89 14.53
C ASP A 61 -30.82 -4.65 15.39
N LYS A 62 -31.04 -3.45 14.83
CA LYS A 62 -30.92 -2.18 15.59
C LYS A 62 -32.03 -2.04 16.64
N GLY A 63 -32.71 -3.14 16.97
CA GLY A 63 -33.67 -3.32 18.06
C GLY A 63 -33.10 -4.15 19.20
N ARG A 64 -31.89 -3.89 19.69
CA ARG A 64 -31.55 -4.33 21.06
C ARG A 64 -32.35 -3.45 22.03
N LYS A 65 -33.46 -3.99 22.54
CA LYS A 65 -34.18 -3.43 23.70
C LYS A 65 -33.18 -3.13 24.82
N PRO A 66 -33.39 -2.07 25.62
CA PRO A 66 -32.53 -1.82 26.78
C PRO A 66 -32.61 -3.05 27.70
N ARG A 67 -31.44 -3.59 28.07
CA ARG A 67 -31.38 -4.63 29.10
C ARG A 67 -31.63 -3.98 30.47
N PRO A 68 -32.31 -4.68 31.39
CA PRO A 68 -32.62 -4.17 32.73
C PRO A 68 -31.36 -3.83 33.54
#